data_AF-A0A080M4W8-F1
#
_entry.id   AF-A0A080M4W8-F1
#
_cell.length_a   1.000
_cell.length_b   1.000
_cell.length_c   1.000
_cell.angle_alpha   90.00
_cell.angle_beta   90.00
_cell.angle_gamma   90.00
#
_symmetry.space_group_name_H-M   'P 1'
#
loop_
_entity.id
_entity.type
_entity.pdbx_description
1 polymer ?
#
loop_
_entity_poly.entity_id
_entity_poly.type
_entity_poly.pdbx_seq_one_letter_code
_entity_poly.pdbx_strand_id
1 'polypeptide(L)'
;MKAHILLMAPLDFLSLGSSFRLARVIDTSSKRITYTAGGKVLYILSTDDAKTRADEIAGELAKAYPDLQVLQCGEVEAPPLLTAQSWPRWDDLLVVVFGTGPLPAPLQGTLSQEVSAASAERRNARILPISTLPDLRVPPAPLDAIKALPCLHDRNTDVTNVVRRVGVLLGLWLRGSGKKFFVSYRESDGREVAKQLVEYLKRHGYPAWLDAERLDGGQIVQQEIEKHVAGADMVLLLDTPQVTDSKWIKKEIDAAIHGFVPIFPLVLRPAAGGLRKPGSSFLALRELYCHELEVTLGNDAMCVSLSQEDLNQVLVAIEQRLLQIVRNRMKLPSHAREAFERVHFSWSTLDQHRQMYESTRKESRFSQTRMLAHCSVDGPTFHRSVKAFQSYHPAAAPAGGSAGTAPPRAYNFKLFLYDEPVPEPNLEEIAEHLRLDEDPLLRLVDLTELTLHLETFRRPQAA
;
A
#
# COMPACT_ATOMS: atom_id res chain seq x y z
N MET A 1 0.42 43.22 -19.19
CA MET A 1 -0.06 43.03 -17.81
C MET A 1 0.56 41.74 -17.28
N LYS A 2 1.35 41.84 -16.20
CA LYS A 2 2.28 40.80 -15.72
C LYS A 2 1.53 39.58 -15.16
N ALA A 3 2.08 38.41 -15.46
CA ALA A 3 1.73 37.12 -14.88
C ALA A 3 2.03 37.07 -13.38
N HIS A 4 1.12 36.49 -12.60
CA HIS A 4 1.39 36.07 -11.23
C HIS A 4 1.38 34.55 -11.13
N ILE A 5 2.55 34.05 -10.75
CA ILE A 5 2.88 32.70 -10.35
C ILE A 5 2.09 32.40 -9.06
N LEU A 6 1.21 31.38 -9.11
CA LEU A 6 0.56 30.85 -7.90
C LEU A 6 1.56 29.92 -7.20
N LEU A 7 2.05 30.34 -6.04
CA LEU A 7 2.73 29.48 -5.07
C LEU A 7 1.76 28.38 -4.62
N MET A 8 2.17 27.12 -4.77
CA MET A 8 1.49 25.99 -4.15
C MET A 8 1.58 26.11 -2.62
N ALA A 9 0.41 26.20 -1.97
CA ALA A 9 0.27 26.05 -0.53
C ALA A 9 0.45 24.57 -0.11
N PRO A 10 0.93 24.29 1.11
CA PRO A 10 0.99 22.93 1.63
C PRO A 10 -0.42 22.35 1.76
N LEU A 11 -0.62 21.13 1.27
CA LEU A 11 -1.84 20.35 1.41
C LEU A 11 -2.17 20.15 2.90
N ASP A 12 -3.24 20.82 3.35
CA ASP A 12 -3.85 20.65 4.66
C ASP A 12 -4.25 19.18 4.88
N PHE A 13 -3.55 18.51 5.80
CA PHE A 13 -4.05 17.31 6.44
C PHE A 13 -4.97 17.73 7.59
N LEU A 14 -6.16 17.10 7.66
CA LEU A 14 -7.16 17.14 8.74
C LEU A 14 -8.25 18.21 8.67
N SER A 15 -9.29 17.90 7.90
CA SER A 15 -10.68 18.07 8.34
C SER A 15 -11.48 16.86 7.84
N LEU A 16 -11.34 15.72 8.51
CA LEU A 16 -12.30 14.62 8.40
C LEU A 16 -13.42 14.88 9.39
N GLY A 17 -14.39 15.67 8.95
CA GLY A 17 -15.68 15.75 9.60
C GLY A 17 -16.39 14.39 9.56
N SER A 18 -16.74 13.89 10.75
CA SER A 18 -17.81 12.92 11.05
C SER A 18 -17.72 11.50 10.45
N SER A 19 -17.59 10.54 11.38
CA SER A 19 -18.04 9.14 11.30
C SER A 19 -17.22 8.12 10.50
N PHE A 20 -16.00 7.85 10.94
CA PHE A 20 -15.42 6.50 10.87
C PHE A 20 -15.64 5.79 12.21
N ARG A 21 -16.71 4.99 12.31
CA ARG A 21 -16.82 3.92 13.32
C ARG A 21 -16.67 2.61 12.57
N LEU A 22 -15.75 1.72 12.97
CA LEU A 22 -15.81 0.23 12.94
C LEU A 22 -14.41 -0.35 13.26
N ALA A 23 -14.21 -1.50 13.93
CA ALA A 23 -15.09 -2.65 14.15
C ALA A 23 -14.83 -3.38 15.50
N ARG A 24 -15.72 -4.35 15.80
CA ARG A 24 -15.97 -5.05 17.06
C ARG A 24 -15.48 -6.51 16.98
N VAL A 25 -15.00 -7.08 18.07
CA VAL A 25 -14.77 -8.54 18.23
C VAL A 25 -15.92 -9.15 19.05
N ILE A 26 -16.43 -10.30 18.60
CA ILE A 26 -17.52 -11.08 19.22
C ILE A 26 -16.92 -11.98 20.31
N ASP A 27 -17.39 -11.86 21.55
CA ASP A 27 -17.23 -12.88 22.61
C ASP A 27 -18.58 -13.56 22.82
N THR A 28 -18.59 -14.89 22.74
CA THR A 28 -19.76 -15.76 22.69
C THR A 28 -20.43 -16.07 24.03
N SER A 29 -20.15 -15.34 25.13
CA SER A 29 -20.60 -15.78 26.47
C SER A 29 -21.43 -14.81 27.32
N SER A 30 -21.68 -13.55 26.94
CA SER A 30 -22.38 -12.61 27.84
C SER A 30 -23.20 -11.52 27.12
N LYS A 31 -24.51 -11.51 27.39
CA LYS A 31 -25.54 -10.62 26.81
C LYS A 31 -25.55 -9.18 27.39
N ARG A 32 -24.40 -8.52 27.60
CA ARG A 32 -24.37 -7.07 27.88
C ARG A 32 -23.10 -6.42 27.30
N ILE A 33 -23.29 -5.59 26.29
CA ILE A 33 -22.24 -4.74 25.72
C ILE A 33 -22.06 -3.52 26.62
N THR A 34 -20.90 -3.42 27.26
CA THR A 34 -20.37 -2.17 27.81
C THR A 34 -19.13 -1.78 27.00
N TYR A 35 -19.10 -0.55 26.50
CA TYR A 35 -18.00 0.00 25.72
C TYR A 35 -16.99 0.64 26.68
N THR A 36 -15.74 0.23 26.69
CA THR A 36 -14.64 1.06 27.19
C THR A 36 -13.97 1.76 26.02
N ALA A 37 -13.97 3.08 26.05
CA ALA A 37 -13.29 3.94 25.08
C ALA A 37 -11.77 3.82 25.30
N GLY A 38 -11.11 2.89 24.61
CA GLY A 38 -9.64 2.82 24.54
C GLY A 38 -9.17 3.48 23.25
N GLY A 39 -8.46 4.61 23.34
CA GLY A 39 -7.81 5.25 22.18
C GLY A 39 -6.71 4.36 21.60
N LYS A 40 -6.38 4.53 20.31
CA LYS A 40 -5.24 3.84 19.68
C LYS A 40 -3.95 4.37 20.30
N VAL A 41 -3.01 3.51 20.67
CA VAL A 41 -1.78 3.92 21.38
C VAL A 41 -0.54 3.60 20.54
N LEU A 42 0.36 4.56 20.39
CA LEU A 42 1.69 4.39 19.79
C LEU A 42 2.75 4.56 20.87
N TYR A 43 3.62 3.57 21.03
CA TYR A 43 4.70 3.64 22.00
C TYR A 43 6.00 4.08 21.35
N ILE A 44 6.70 5.02 21.98
CA ILE A 44 8.04 5.44 21.61
C ILE A 44 8.99 5.08 22.76
N LEU A 45 10.02 4.30 22.44
CA LEU A 45 11.16 4.04 23.31
C LEU A 45 12.34 4.84 22.77
N SER A 46 13.19 5.38 23.64
CA SER A 46 14.44 5.99 23.20
C SER A 46 15.63 5.62 24.07
N THR A 47 16.82 5.71 23.47
CA THR A 47 18.08 5.79 24.23
C THR A 47 18.22 7.19 24.82
N ASP A 48 18.96 7.34 25.92
CA ASP A 48 19.10 8.63 26.60
C ASP A 48 19.61 9.74 25.68
N ASP A 49 20.56 9.41 24.80
CA ASP A 49 21.15 10.31 23.81
C ASP A 49 20.22 10.63 22.63
N ALA A 50 19.09 9.92 22.50
CA ALA A 50 18.09 10.12 21.46
C ALA A 50 16.79 10.77 21.98
N LYS A 51 16.68 11.01 23.29
CA LYS A 51 15.43 11.43 23.95
C LYS A 51 14.83 12.72 23.36
N THR A 52 15.65 13.75 23.15
CA THR A 52 15.19 15.01 22.54
C THR A 52 14.57 14.80 21.17
N ARG A 53 15.20 13.97 20.32
CA ARG A 53 14.68 13.66 18.99
C ARG A 53 13.41 12.82 19.07
N ALA A 54 13.35 11.89 20.03
CA ALA A 54 12.17 11.09 20.28
C ALA A 54 10.96 11.95 20.70
N ASP A 55 11.18 12.97 21.53
CA ASP A 55 10.15 13.93 21.95
C ASP A 55 9.64 14.79 20.78
N GLU A 56 10.54 15.25 19.90
CA GLU A 56 10.15 15.96 18.68
C GLU A 56 9.30 15.08 17.75
N ILE A 57 9.73 13.84 17.50
CA ILE A 57 8.99 12.85 16.71
C ILE A 57 7.62 12.58 17.34
N ALA A 58 7.56 12.42 18.66
CA ALA A 58 6.31 12.20 19.39
C ALA A 58 5.33 13.36 19.21
N GLY A 59 5.82 14.60 19.37
CA GLY A 59 5.03 15.82 19.21
C GLY A 59 4.46 15.96 17.81
N GLU A 60 5.27 15.73 16.77
CA GLU A 60 4.80 15.81 15.39
C GLU A 60 3.87 14.64 14.99
N LEU A 61 4.09 13.43 15.52
CA LEU A 61 3.16 12.31 15.34
C LEU A 61 1.80 12.61 15.96
N ALA A 62 1.76 13.17 17.17
CA ALA A 62 0.51 13.55 17.82
C ALA A 62 -0.23 14.67 17.07
N LYS A 63 0.51 15.62 16.46
CA LYS A 63 -0.07 16.64 15.58
C LYS A 63 -0.62 16.06 14.28
N ALA A 64 0.15 15.19 13.62
CA ALA A 64 -0.23 14.58 12.35
C ALA A 64 -1.36 13.54 12.49
N TYR A 65 -1.46 12.90 13.66
CA TYR A 65 -2.43 11.85 13.96
C TYR A 65 -3.14 12.13 15.30
N PRO A 66 -4.10 13.07 15.36
CA PRO A 66 -4.78 13.45 16.62
C PRO A 66 -5.56 12.31 17.29
N ASP A 67 -5.97 11.31 16.50
CA ASP A 67 -6.69 10.12 16.99
C ASP A 67 -5.76 9.06 17.62
N LEU A 68 -4.44 9.30 17.59
CA LEU A 68 -3.40 8.41 18.12
C LEU A 68 -2.83 8.98 19.42
N GLN A 69 -2.92 8.21 20.49
CA GLN A 69 -2.27 8.52 21.74
C GLN A 69 -0.79 8.09 21.66
N VAL A 70 0.12 9.06 21.51
CA VAL A 70 1.57 8.78 21.50
C VAL A 70 2.10 8.80 22.93
N LEU A 71 2.69 7.70 23.40
CA LEU A 71 3.22 7.53 24.75
C LEU A 71 4.71 7.19 24.72
N GLN A 72 5.50 7.90 25.53
CA GLN A 72 6.93 7.59 25.76
C GLN A 72 7.06 6.45 26.78
N CYS A 73 7.96 5.51 26.53
CA CYS A 73 8.35 4.47 27.47
C CYS A 73 9.57 4.93 28.26
N GLY A 74 9.49 4.92 29.60
CA GLY A 74 10.58 5.33 30.50
C GLY A 74 11.29 4.16 31.17
N GLU A 75 12.39 4.45 31.87
CA GLU A 75 13.21 3.48 32.62
C GLU A 75 12.52 2.85 33.84
N VAL A 76 11.46 3.48 34.39
CA VAL A 76 10.93 3.12 35.72
C VAL A 76 9.65 2.29 35.65
N GLU A 77 8.88 2.39 34.56
CA GLU A 77 7.68 1.58 34.32
C GLU A 77 7.63 1.18 32.84
N ALA A 78 7.87 -0.11 32.57
CA ALA A 78 7.43 -0.68 31.30
C ALA A 78 5.90 -0.51 31.24
N PRO A 79 5.31 0.12 30.21
CA PRO A 79 3.86 0.25 30.14
C PRO A 79 3.18 -1.12 30.32
N PRO A 80 2.00 -1.17 30.96
CA PRO A 80 1.36 -2.42 31.40
C PRO A 80 1.12 -3.44 30.25
N LEU A 81 1.07 -2.95 29.01
CA LEU A 81 0.93 -3.76 27.80
C LEU A 81 2.22 -4.48 27.39
N LEU A 82 3.43 -3.98 27.71
CA LEU A 82 4.74 -4.58 27.39
C LEU A 82 5.08 -5.84 28.21
N THR A 83 4.11 -6.42 28.90
CA THR A 83 4.27 -7.70 29.61
C THR A 83 4.14 -8.87 28.62
N ALA A 84 5.02 -9.86 28.77
CA ALA A 84 5.17 -11.04 27.89
C ALA A 84 3.87 -11.82 27.57
N GLN A 85 2.80 -11.59 28.33
CA GLN A 85 1.50 -12.25 28.18
C GLN A 85 0.45 -11.45 27.37
N SER A 86 0.72 -10.18 27.03
CA SER A 86 -0.29 -9.30 26.39
C SER A 86 0.20 -8.49 25.18
N TRP A 87 1.41 -8.75 24.68
CA TRP A 87 2.04 -8.00 23.59
C TRP A 87 2.07 -8.76 22.24
N PRO A 88 1.56 -8.17 21.12
CA PRO A 88 0.43 -7.27 21.06
C PRO A 88 -0.74 -7.83 20.22
N ARG A 89 -1.93 -7.27 20.48
CA ARG A 89 -3.08 -7.30 19.57
C ARG A 89 -2.69 -6.65 18.23
N TRP A 90 -3.55 -6.77 17.22
CA TRP A 90 -3.23 -6.53 15.81
C TRP A 90 -2.87 -5.05 15.46
N ASP A 91 -2.84 -4.14 16.43
CA ASP A 91 -2.79 -2.67 16.22
C ASP A 91 -1.59 -1.93 16.87
N ASP A 92 -0.69 -2.58 17.63
CA ASP A 92 0.37 -1.87 18.38
C ASP A 92 1.76 -1.96 17.70
N LEU A 93 2.38 -0.81 17.38
CA LEU A 93 3.79 -0.68 16.95
C LEU A 93 4.61 -0.04 18.07
N LEU A 94 5.83 -0.54 18.27
CA LEU A 94 6.85 0.14 19.07
C LEU A 94 7.83 0.89 18.16
N VAL A 95 7.92 2.20 18.29
CA VAL A 95 8.99 2.99 17.67
C VAL A 95 10.16 3.04 18.64
N VAL A 96 11.37 2.74 18.18
CA VAL A 96 12.59 2.78 18.99
C VAL A 96 13.54 3.81 18.40
N VAL A 97 13.66 4.98 19.02
CA VAL A 97 14.55 6.05 18.58
C VAL A 97 15.88 5.92 19.30
N PHE A 98 16.96 5.63 18.58
CA PHE A 98 18.25 5.29 19.21
C PHE A 98 19.41 6.10 18.64
N GLY A 99 20.35 6.44 19.51
CA GLY A 99 21.67 6.96 19.17
C GLY A 99 22.74 5.90 19.44
N THR A 100 23.92 6.35 19.87
CA THR A 100 25.02 5.48 20.30
C THR A 100 24.82 4.84 21.68
N GLY A 101 23.90 5.36 22.48
CA GLY A 101 23.61 4.87 23.82
C GLY A 101 22.96 3.47 23.85
N PRO A 102 23.02 2.77 25.00
CA PRO A 102 22.35 1.49 25.18
C PRO A 102 20.82 1.65 25.29
N LEU A 103 20.07 0.60 24.95
CA LEU A 103 18.63 0.55 25.21
C LEU A 103 18.35 0.40 26.71
N PRO A 104 17.27 1.01 27.22
CA PRO A 104 16.86 0.87 28.61
C PRO A 104 16.74 -0.60 29.03
N ALA A 105 17.50 -1.00 30.05
CA ALA A 105 17.61 -2.39 30.53
C ALA A 105 16.25 -3.07 30.83
N PRO A 106 15.24 -2.40 31.42
CA PRO A 106 13.95 -3.02 31.74
C PRO A 106 13.18 -3.56 30.53
N LEU A 107 13.45 -3.04 29.32
CA LEU A 107 12.70 -3.40 28.11
C LEU A 107 13.43 -4.39 27.21
N GLN A 108 14.72 -4.65 27.43
CA GLN A 108 15.52 -5.55 26.60
C GLN A 108 14.95 -6.98 26.53
N GLY A 109 14.36 -7.48 27.62
CA GLY A 109 13.69 -8.79 27.65
C GLY A 109 12.48 -8.85 26.69
N THR A 110 11.59 -7.87 26.76
CA THR A 110 10.41 -7.78 25.89
C THR A 110 10.79 -7.61 24.42
N LEU A 111 11.79 -6.78 24.14
CA LEU A 111 12.32 -6.59 22.78
C LEU A 111 12.87 -7.90 22.20
N SER A 112 13.65 -8.64 23.00
CA SER A 112 14.22 -9.94 22.58
C SER A 112 13.14 -10.97 22.25
N GLN A 113 12.06 -10.99 23.05
CA GLN A 113 10.95 -11.91 22.85
C GLN A 113 10.20 -11.64 21.54
N GLU A 114 9.91 -10.38 21.21
CA GLU A 114 9.23 -10.02 19.96
C GLU A 114 10.10 -10.29 18.73
N VAL A 115 11.40 -10.00 18.79
CA VAL A 115 12.35 -10.36 17.71
C VAL A 115 12.33 -11.87 17.47
N SER A 116 12.38 -12.66 18.55
CA SER A 116 12.37 -14.12 18.49
C SER A 116 11.04 -14.67 17.94
N ALA A 117 9.90 -14.14 18.41
CA ALA A 117 8.57 -14.53 17.95
C ALA A 117 8.36 -14.19 16.46
N ALA A 118 8.73 -12.98 16.06
CA ALA A 118 8.63 -12.56 14.66
C ALA A 118 9.45 -13.46 13.72
N SER A 119 10.68 -13.81 14.14
CA SER A 119 11.53 -14.75 13.42
C SER A 119 10.88 -16.14 13.28
N ALA A 120 10.37 -16.70 14.38
CA ALA A 120 9.69 -18.00 14.38
C ALA A 120 8.44 -18.03 13.47
N GLU A 121 7.68 -16.93 13.46
CA GLU A 121 6.47 -16.76 12.64
C GLU A 121 6.75 -16.32 11.20
N ARG A 122 8.03 -16.10 10.82
CA ARG A 122 8.45 -15.57 9.51
C ARG A 122 7.76 -14.25 9.14
N ARG A 123 7.56 -13.37 10.13
CA ARG A 123 7.03 -12.01 9.95
C ARG A 123 8.07 -10.97 10.36
N ASN A 124 7.83 -9.72 9.98
CA ASN A 124 8.61 -8.60 10.53
C ASN A 124 8.24 -8.40 12.01
N ALA A 125 9.24 -8.07 12.82
CA ALA A 125 9.01 -7.61 14.19
C ALA A 125 8.20 -6.31 14.16
N ARG A 126 7.28 -6.14 15.10
CA ARG A 126 6.47 -4.90 15.25
C ARG A 126 7.24 -3.81 15.99
N ILE A 127 8.51 -3.67 15.63
CA ILE A 127 9.46 -2.73 16.23
C ILE A 127 10.09 -1.92 15.11
N LEU A 128 9.95 -0.61 15.14
CA LEU A 128 10.52 0.30 14.14
C LEU A 128 11.71 1.05 14.75
N PRO A 129 12.95 0.55 14.56
CA PRO A 129 14.14 1.28 14.97
C PRO A 129 14.37 2.49 14.06
N ILE A 130 14.56 3.66 14.66
CA ILE A 130 14.88 4.95 14.03
C ILE A 130 16.19 5.42 14.62
N SER A 131 17.22 5.49 13.79
CA SER A 131 18.52 6.00 14.21
C SER A 131 18.54 7.51 14.22
N THR A 132 19.06 8.12 15.28
CA THR A 132 19.36 9.55 15.33
C THR A 132 20.69 9.89 14.68
N LEU A 133 21.36 8.96 13.99
CA LEU A 133 22.62 9.19 13.28
C LEU A 133 22.57 8.54 11.87
N PRO A 134 23.10 9.21 10.82
CA PRO A 134 22.97 8.74 9.45
C PRO A 134 23.71 7.41 9.18
N ASP A 135 24.83 7.20 9.86
CA ASP A 135 25.71 6.04 9.66
C ASP A 135 25.41 4.88 10.61
N LEU A 136 24.63 5.12 11.66
CA LEU A 136 24.29 4.09 12.64
C LEU A 136 23.02 3.35 12.19
N ARG A 137 23.20 2.21 11.52
CA ARG A 137 22.08 1.45 10.91
C ARG A 137 21.71 0.16 11.63
N VAL A 138 22.63 -0.33 12.43
CA VAL A 138 22.41 -1.50 13.27
C VAL A 138 21.97 -0.96 14.62
N PRO A 139 20.70 -1.14 15.01
CA PRO A 139 20.27 -0.74 16.34
C PRO A 139 21.00 -1.60 17.39
N PRO A 140 21.17 -1.07 18.62
CA PRO A 140 21.72 -1.84 19.72
C PRO A 140 20.94 -3.14 19.95
N ALA A 141 21.67 -4.19 20.37
CA ALA A 141 21.06 -5.46 20.78
C ALA A 141 19.94 -5.21 21.81
N PRO A 142 18.80 -5.93 21.73
CA PRO A 142 18.56 -7.14 20.92
C PRO A 142 17.98 -6.88 19.52
N LEU A 143 18.00 -5.64 19.03
CA LEU A 143 17.33 -5.26 17.79
C LEU A 143 18.21 -5.35 16.54
N ASP A 144 19.47 -5.77 16.68
CA ASP A 144 20.52 -5.73 15.66
C ASP A 144 20.20 -6.51 14.38
N ALA A 145 19.25 -7.45 14.44
CA ALA A 145 18.71 -8.16 13.29
C ALA A 145 17.67 -7.34 12.47
N ILE A 146 17.16 -6.25 13.02
CA ILE A 146 16.16 -5.38 12.38
C ILE A 146 16.88 -4.18 11.74
N LYS A 147 16.58 -3.89 10.48
CA LYS A 147 17.10 -2.69 9.81
C LYS A 147 16.47 -1.43 10.40
N ALA A 148 17.32 -0.52 10.89
CA ALA A 148 16.90 0.80 11.29
C ALA A 148 16.62 1.71 10.11
N LEU A 149 15.65 2.61 10.29
CA LEU A 149 15.51 3.78 9.44
C LEU A 149 16.49 4.86 9.89
N PRO A 150 17.18 5.53 8.96
CA PRO A 150 17.86 6.76 9.32
C PRO A 150 16.82 7.85 9.60
N CYS A 151 16.94 8.52 10.75
CA CYS A 151 16.49 9.90 10.86
C CYS A 151 17.39 10.69 9.92
N LEU A 152 16.81 11.26 8.86
CA LEU A 152 17.55 12.19 8.01
C LEU A 152 18.00 13.38 8.88
N HIS A 153 19.06 14.08 8.45
CA HIS A 153 19.78 15.08 9.24
C HIS A 153 19.79 16.47 8.60
N ASP A 154 18.89 16.75 7.64
CA ASP A 154 18.85 18.10 7.09
C ASP A 154 17.99 19.01 7.99
N ARG A 155 18.67 19.95 8.65
CA ARG A 155 18.33 20.64 9.91
C ARG A 155 17.07 21.51 9.90
N ASN A 156 16.18 21.41 8.92
CA ASN A 156 14.89 22.12 8.91
C ASN A 156 13.72 21.35 8.25
N THR A 157 13.95 20.19 7.64
CA THR A 157 12.93 19.41 6.87
C THR A 157 12.68 18.00 7.47
N ASP A 158 13.38 17.67 8.57
CA ASP A 158 13.57 16.30 9.07
C ASP A 158 12.38 15.66 9.77
N VAL A 159 11.72 16.36 10.70
CA VAL A 159 10.76 15.67 11.58
C VAL A 159 9.48 15.31 10.84
N THR A 160 8.97 16.17 9.95
CA THR A 160 7.78 15.89 9.14
C THR A 160 7.99 14.72 8.17
N ASN A 161 9.19 14.61 7.58
CA ASN A 161 9.56 13.47 6.73
C ASN A 161 9.66 12.18 7.55
N VAL A 162 10.23 12.23 8.75
CA VAL A 162 10.24 11.10 9.69
C VAL A 162 8.84 10.72 10.12
N VAL A 163 7.96 11.67 10.44
CA VAL A 163 6.56 11.42 10.83
C VAL A 163 5.77 10.78 9.70
N ARG A 164 5.89 11.30 8.47
CA ARG A 164 5.31 10.68 7.28
C ARG A 164 5.80 9.26 7.12
N ARG A 165 7.13 9.06 7.16
CA ARG A 165 7.74 7.75 7.01
C ARG A 165 7.29 6.79 8.12
N VAL A 166 7.29 7.22 9.37
CA VAL A 166 6.78 6.45 10.51
C VAL A 166 5.32 6.09 10.28
N GLY A 167 4.48 7.02 9.85
CA GLY A 167 3.07 6.77 9.49
C GLY A 167 2.88 5.78 8.34
N VAL A 168 3.65 5.92 7.26
CA VAL A 168 3.67 4.98 6.11
C VAL A 168 4.04 3.59 6.61
N LEU A 169 5.12 3.50 7.38
CA LEU A 169 5.67 2.23 7.80
C LEU A 169 4.82 1.58 8.88
N LEU A 170 4.19 2.36 9.78
CA LEU A 170 3.12 1.96 10.71
C LEU A 170 1.98 1.29 9.97
N GLY A 171 1.40 2.00 8.98
CA GLY A 171 0.30 1.48 8.18
C GLY A 171 0.67 0.20 7.42
N LEU A 172 1.93 0.08 6.99
CA LEU A 172 2.45 -1.07 6.26
C LEU A 172 2.91 -2.25 7.14
N TRP A 173 3.29 -2.03 8.39
CA TRP A 173 3.84 -3.09 9.27
C TRP A 173 2.80 -3.68 10.21
N LEU A 174 1.82 -2.90 10.64
CA LEU A 174 0.72 -3.39 11.47
C LEU A 174 -0.12 -4.47 10.77
N ARG A 175 0.00 -4.64 9.44
CA ARG A 175 -0.98 -5.40 8.64
C ARG A 175 -0.39 -6.48 7.71
N GLY A 176 0.90 -6.79 7.85
CA GLY A 176 1.59 -7.75 6.99
C GLY A 176 2.37 -7.08 5.84
N SER A 177 3.57 -7.59 5.57
CA SER A 177 4.63 -6.93 4.80
C SER A 177 4.17 -6.42 3.41
N GLY A 178 4.20 -5.10 3.22
CA GLY A 178 3.89 -4.42 1.96
C GLY A 178 4.96 -3.43 1.49
N LYS A 179 6.22 -3.84 1.26
CA LYS A 179 7.32 -2.92 0.89
C LYS A 179 8.28 -3.48 -0.17
N LYS A 180 7.92 -4.62 -0.75
CA LYS A 180 8.74 -5.32 -1.74
C LYS A 180 8.55 -4.66 -3.08
N PHE A 181 9.56 -3.91 -3.52
CA PHE A 181 9.53 -3.21 -4.80
C PHE A 181 10.29 -3.99 -5.85
N PHE A 182 9.58 -4.35 -6.90
CA PHE A 182 10.22 -4.77 -8.14
C PHE A 182 10.53 -3.53 -8.97
N VAL A 183 11.80 -3.31 -9.29
CA VAL A 183 12.22 -2.19 -10.15
C VAL A 183 12.35 -2.71 -11.58
N SER A 184 11.36 -2.36 -12.40
CA SER A 184 11.31 -2.68 -13.83
C SER A 184 12.05 -1.60 -14.61
N TYR A 185 13.09 -1.98 -15.34
CA TYR A 185 13.94 -1.04 -16.08
C TYR A 185 14.45 -1.66 -17.39
N ARG A 186 14.90 -0.79 -18.30
CA ARG A 186 15.60 -1.20 -19.52
C ARG A 186 17.11 -1.15 -19.28
N GLU A 187 17.80 -2.26 -19.52
CA GLU A 187 19.23 -2.42 -19.24
C GLU A 187 20.11 -1.38 -19.97
N SER A 188 19.79 -1.09 -21.23
CA SER A 188 20.63 -0.25 -22.10
C SER A 188 20.57 1.25 -21.82
N ASP A 189 19.55 1.76 -21.12
CA ASP A 189 19.43 3.19 -20.80
C ASP A 189 19.02 3.51 -19.36
N GLY A 190 18.63 2.52 -18.55
CA GLY A 190 18.15 2.71 -17.18
C GLY A 190 18.97 2.03 -16.09
N ARG A 191 20.01 1.27 -16.43
CA ARG A 191 20.73 0.41 -15.47
C ARG A 191 21.35 1.15 -14.30
N GLU A 192 22.04 2.25 -14.57
CA GLU A 192 22.76 2.97 -13.52
C GLU A 192 21.79 3.58 -12.51
N VAL A 193 20.70 4.20 -12.99
CA VAL A 193 19.61 4.70 -12.14
C VAL A 193 18.92 3.55 -11.38
N ALA A 194 18.68 2.40 -12.02
CA ALA A 194 18.04 1.26 -11.38
C ALA A 194 18.85 0.72 -10.19
N LYS A 195 20.16 0.52 -10.38
CA LYS A 195 21.08 0.08 -9.32
C LYS A 195 21.12 1.09 -8.18
N GLN A 196 21.26 2.37 -8.51
CA GLN A 196 21.29 3.46 -7.55
C GLN A 196 19.99 3.51 -6.74
N LEU A 197 18.83 3.44 -7.39
CA LEU A 197 17.52 3.49 -6.74
C LEU A 197 17.31 2.27 -5.83
N VAL A 198 17.64 1.06 -6.27
CA VAL A 198 17.52 -0.14 -5.43
C VAL A 198 18.40 -0.05 -4.20
N GLU A 199 19.65 0.40 -4.36
CA GLU A 199 20.53 0.62 -3.22
C GLU A 199 19.93 1.67 -2.28
N TYR A 200 19.48 2.81 -2.81
CA TYR A 200 18.86 3.88 -2.05
C TYR A 200 17.66 3.38 -1.23
N LEU A 201 16.70 2.71 -1.88
CA LEU A 201 15.52 2.14 -1.23
C LEU A 201 15.90 1.14 -0.13
N LYS A 202 16.88 0.27 -0.37
CA LYS A 202 17.38 -0.68 0.64
C LYS A 202 18.00 0.03 1.84
N ARG A 203 18.72 1.13 1.63
CA ARG A 203 19.29 1.97 2.69
C ARG A 203 18.20 2.64 3.53
N HIS A 204 17.02 2.89 2.94
CA HIS A 204 15.86 3.49 3.59
C HIS A 204 14.83 2.48 4.12
N GLY A 205 15.17 1.19 4.21
CA GLY A 205 14.30 0.17 4.80
C GLY A 205 13.23 -0.40 3.88
N TYR A 206 13.32 -0.12 2.56
CA TYR A 206 12.44 -0.67 1.54
C TYR A 206 13.14 -1.80 0.77
N PRO A 207 12.72 -3.07 0.95
CA PRO A 207 13.25 -4.18 0.16
C PRO A 207 12.95 -3.96 -1.33
N ALA A 208 13.99 -3.76 -2.13
CA ALA A 208 13.86 -3.63 -3.58
C ALA A 208 14.80 -4.61 -4.29
N TRP A 209 14.42 -5.07 -5.48
CA TRP A 209 15.30 -5.87 -6.33
C TRP A 209 15.18 -5.49 -7.80
N LEU A 210 16.25 -5.76 -8.52
CA LEU A 210 16.29 -5.80 -9.97
C LEU A 210 16.04 -7.25 -10.40
N ASP A 211 15.58 -7.44 -11.64
CA ASP A 211 15.64 -8.74 -12.29
C ASP A 211 17.14 -9.09 -12.47
N ALA A 212 17.69 -9.91 -11.56
CA ALA A 212 19.13 -9.98 -11.35
C ALA A 212 19.88 -10.71 -12.47
N GLU A 213 19.20 -11.55 -13.25
CA GLU A 213 19.85 -12.34 -14.30
C GLU A 213 18.83 -12.61 -15.41
N ARG A 214 18.59 -11.64 -16.29
CA ARG A 214 18.11 -11.96 -17.64
C ARG A 214 19.27 -12.62 -18.37
N LEU A 215 19.47 -13.92 -18.11
CA LEU A 215 20.45 -14.75 -18.81
C LEU A 215 20.27 -14.52 -20.31
N ASP A 216 21.33 -14.00 -20.93
CA ASP A 216 21.42 -13.78 -22.36
C ASP A 216 20.93 -15.03 -23.12
N GLY A 217 19.87 -14.87 -23.91
CA GLY A 217 19.54 -15.79 -25.02
C GLY A 217 18.43 -16.85 -24.82
N GLY A 218 17.68 -16.87 -23.71
CA GLY A 218 16.57 -17.81 -23.50
C GLY A 218 15.16 -17.23 -23.70
N GLN A 219 14.17 -18.05 -24.09
CA GLN A 219 12.75 -17.72 -23.91
C GLN A 219 12.44 -17.70 -22.40
N ILE A 220 12.43 -16.52 -21.77
CA ILE A 220 11.82 -16.36 -20.43
C ILE A 220 10.34 -16.74 -20.57
N VAL A 221 9.93 -17.76 -19.82
CA VAL A 221 8.57 -18.27 -19.84
C VAL A 221 7.67 -17.27 -19.12
N GLN A 222 6.46 -17.04 -19.64
CA GLN A 222 5.48 -16.09 -19.09
C GLN A 222 5.26 -16.26 -17.56
N GLN A 223 5.31 -17.50 -17.08
CA GLN A 223 5.16 -17.85 -15.66
C GLN A 223 6.24 -17.24 -14.75
N GLU A 224 7.46 -17.05 -15.26
CA GLU A 224 8.56 -16.48 -14.49
C GLU A 224 8.36 -14.97 -14.28
N ILE A 225 7.92 -14.27 -15.33
CA ILE A 225 7.52 -12.86 -15.25
C ILE A 225 6.39 -12.68 -14.24
N GLU A 226 5.34 -13.51 -14.34
CA GLU A 226 4.20 -13.45 -13.43
C GLU A 226 4.62 -13.72 -11.99
N LYS A 227 5.50 -14.68 -11.74
CA LYS A 227 6.02 -14.98 -10.41
C LYS A 227 6.83 -13.82 -9.83
N HIS A 228 7.67 -13.17 -10.65
CA HIS A 228 8.46 -12.02 -10.23
C HIS A 228 7.57 -10.83 -9.88
N VAL A 229 6.58 -10.53 -10.72
CA VAL A 229 5.64 -9.42 -10.49
C VAL A 229 4.72 -9.70 -9.30
N ALA A 230 4.19 -10.92 -9.16
CA ALA A 230 3.30 -11.29 -8.05
C ALA A 230 3.99 -11.26 -6.68
N GLY A 231 5.33 -11.36 -6.64
CA GLY A 231 6.11 -11.22 -5.42
C GLY A 231 6.26 -9.78 -4.93
N ALA A 232 5.87 -8.79 -5.75
CA ALA A 232 5.99 -7.38 -5.45
C ALA A 232 4.71 -6.80 -4.85
N ASP A 233 4.89 -5.86 -3.93
CA ASP A 233 3.81 -5.05 -3.38
C ASP A 233 3.49 -3.86 -4.28
N MET A 234 4.49 -3.43 -5.07
CA MET A 234 4.40 -2.38 -6.09
C MET A 234 5.54 -2.55 -7.10
N VAL A 235 5.24 -2.35 -8.38
CA VAL A 235 6.23 -2.27 -9.46
C VAL A 235 6.65 -0.81 -9.65
N LEU A 236 7.93 -0.52 -9.47
CA LEU A 236 8.54 0.75 -9.82
C LEU A 236 9.01 0.68 -11.27
N LEU A 237 8.34 1.37 -12.18
CA LEU A 237 8.74 1.38 -13.59
C LEU A 237 9.67 2.57 -13.86
N LEU A 238 10.93 2.30 -14.20
CA LEU A 238 11.83 3.32 -14.73
C LEU A 238 11.51 3.54 -16.21
N ASP A 239 10.72 4.58 -16.45
CA ASP A 239 10.28 5.00 -17.78
C ASP A 239 11.35 5.93 -18.37
N THR A 240 12.43 5.31 -18.86
CA THR A 240 13.54 5.96 -19.58
C THR A 240 13.13 6.32 -21.02
N PRO A 241 13.89 7.19 -21.72
CA PRO A 241 13.53 7.64 -23.07
C PRO A 241 13.28 6.54 -24.11
N GLN A 242 13.96 5.39 -24.00
CA GLN A 242 13.82 4.26 -24.93
C GLN A 242 13.13 3.04 -24.29
N VAL A 243 12.45 3.21 -23.15
CA VAL A 243 11.84 2.12 -22.39
C VAL A 243 10.87 1.27 -23.23
N THR A 244 10.16 1.90 -24.16
CA THR A 244 9.11 1.29 -25.00
C THR A 244 9.64 0.29 -26.03
N ASP A 245 10.96 0.28 -26.27
CA ASP A 245 11.64 -0.70 -27.12
C ASP A 245 11.72 -2.08 -26.47
N SER A 246 11.60 -2.14 -25.13
CA SER A 246 11.65 -3.39 -24.39
C SER A 246 10.31 -4.13 -24.44
N LYS A 247 10.28 -5.28 -25.12
CA LYS A 247 9.12 -6.19 -25.10
C LYS A 247 8.92 -6.83 -23.73
N TRP A 248 9.98 -7.00 -22.95
CA TRP A 248 9.90 -7.60 -21.61
C TRP A 248 9.19 -6.68 -20.62
N ILE A 249 9.49 -5.39 -20.65
CA ILE A 249 8.80 -4.40 -19.80
C ILE A 249 7.31 -4.35 -20.11
N LYS A 250 6.92 -4.48 -21.40
CA LYS A 250 5.51 -4.60 -21.77
C LYS A 250 4.84 -5.81 -21.11
N LYS A 251 5.50 -6.97 -21.12
CA LYS A 251 5.00 -8.19 -20.45
C LYS A 251 4.92 -8.03 -18.94
N GLU A 252 5.88 -7.35 -18.31
CA GLU A 252 5.87 -7.06 -16.86
C GLU A 252 4.71 -6.14 -16.49
N ILE A 253 4.46 -5.10 -17.30
CA ILE A 253 3.30 -4.21 -17.15
C ILE A 253 2.00 -5.00 -17.29
N ASP A 254 1.88 -5.83 -18.32
CA ASP A 254 0.68 -6.65 -18.53
C ASP A 254 0.47 -7.64 -17.36
N ALA A 255 1.54 -8.29 -16.88
CA ALA A 255 1.48 -9.19 -15.73
C ALA A 255 1.05 -8.44 -14.45
N ALA A 256 1.54 -7.23 -14.23
CA ALA A 256 1.17 -6.40 -13.08
C ALA A 256 -0.30 -5.99 -13.12
N ILE A 257 -0.79 -5.56 -14.30
CA ILE A 257 -2.19 -5.21 -14.52
C ILE A 257 -3.11 -6.41 -14.22
N HIS A 258 -2.84 -7.59 -14.80
CA HIS A 258 -3.68 -8.77 -14.57
C HIS A 258 -3.52 -9.38 -13.17
N GLY A 259 -2.37 -9.16 -12.54
CA GLY A 259 -2.09 -9.53 -11.16
C GLY A 259 -2.64 -8.53 -10.13
N PHE A 260 -3.20 -7.40 -10.57
CA PHE A 260 -3.62 -6.29 -9.71
C PHE A 260 -2.49 -5.80 -8.77
N VAL A 261 -1.25 -5.86 -9.27
CA VAL A 261 -0.08 -5.32 -8.59
C VAL A 261 0.05 -3.85 -8.95
N PRO A 262 0.06 -2.92 -7.97
CA PRO A 262 0.19 -1.49 -8.23
C PRO A 262 1.44 -1.19 -9.06
N ILE A 263 1.32 -0.31 -10.05
CA ILE A 263 2.45 0.21 -10.83
C ILE A 263 2.66 1.67 -10.46
N PHE A 264 3.91 2.08 -10.26
CA PHE A 264 4.30 3.46 -10.03
C PHE A 264 5.38 3.88 -11.05
N PRO A 265 5.00 4.63 -12.10
CA PRO A 265 5.95 5.10 -13.11
C PRO A 265 6.84 6.23 -12.57
N LEU A 266 8.15 6.02 -12.66
CA LEU A 266 9.20 7.03 -12.48
C LEU A 266 9.69 7.44 -13.87
N VAL A 267 9.26 8.62 -14.29
CA VAL A 267 9.38 9.11 -15.65
C VAL A 267 10.65 9.92 -15.80
N LEU A 268 11.66 9.34 -16.45
CA LEU A 268 12.98 9.94 -16.60
C LEU A 268 13.07 10.65 -17.95
N ARG A 269 13.26 11.96 -17.95
CA ARG A 269 13.24 12.79 -19.17
C ARG A 269 14.48 13.68 -19.27
N PRO A 270 15.14 13.72 -20.44
CA PRO A 270 16.22 14.68 -20.66
C PRO A 270 15.70 16.12 -20.63
N ALA A 271 16.48 17.04 -20.07
CA ALA A 271 16.13 18.47 -19.96
C ALA A 271 15.93 19.20 -21.32
N ALA A 272 16.16 18.52 -22.46
CA ALA A 272 16.13 19.14 -23.79
C ALA A 272 14.88 18.79 -24.64
N GLY A 273 14.01 19.78 -24.82
CA GLY A 273 13.46 20.15 -26.13
C GLY A 273 12.04 19.68 -26.52
N GLY A 274 11.00 20.35 -26.00
CA GLY A 274 9.68 20.44 -26.66
C GLY A 274 8.46 20.41 -25.72
N LEU A 275 7.33 20.95 -26.20
CA LEU A 275 6.00 20.74 -25.59
C LEU A 275 5.66 19.24 -25.67
N ARG A 276 5.88 18.51 -24.59
CA ARG A 276 5.56 17.08 -24.50
C ARG A 276 4.39 16.87 -23.54
N LYS A 277 3.56 15.86 -23.86
CA LYS A 277 2.45 15.47 -22.99
C LYS A 277 3.05 14.82 -21.74
N PRO A 278 2.67 15.28 -20.54
CA PRO A 278 3.08 14.62 -19.30
C PRO A 278 2.55 13.18 -19.26
N GLY A 279 3.21 12.33 -18.49
CA GLY A 279 2.83 10.94 -18.31
C GLY A 279 3.85 9.90 -18.81
N SER A 280 3.53 8.64 -18.53
CA SER A 280 4.31 7.49 -18.99
C SER A 280 4.38 7.40 -20.52
N SER A 281 5.52 6.93 -21.03
CA SER A 281 5.72 6.54 -22.44
C SER A 281 4.82 5.38 -22.85
N PHE A 282 4.37 4.57 -21.90
CA PHE A 282 3.41 3.50 -22.16
C PHE A 282 1.99 4.05 -22.10
N LEU A 283 1.29 4.00 -23.25
CA LEU A 283 -0.12 4.40 -23.34
C LEU A 283 -1.01 3.70 -22.30
N ALA A 284 -0.68 2.45 -21.95
CA ALA A 284 -1.39 1.68 -20.94
C ALA A 284 -1.37 2.33 -19.55
N LEU A 285 -0.36 3.14 -19.23
CA LEU A 285 -0.12 3.72 -17.91
C LEU A 285 -0.34 5.23 -17.85
N ARG A 286 -0.81 5.86 -18.93
CA ARG A 286 -0.97 7.33 -19.00
C ARG A 286 -1.98 7.89 -18.01
N GLU A 287 -2.92 7.07 -17.56
CA GLU A 287 -3.94 7.46 -16.57
C GLU A 287 -3.48 7.26 -15.12
N LEU A 288 -2.32 6.63 -14.91
CA LEU A 288 -1.72 6.53 -13.59
C LEU A 288 -0.93 7.80 -13.30
N TYR A 289 -1.00 8.25 -12.05
CA TYR A 289 -0.04 9.23 -11.55
C TYR A 289 1.39 8.71 -11.75
N CYS A 290 2.25 9.55 -12.30
CA CYS A 290 3.66 9.30 -12.46
C CYS A 290 4.47 10.41 -11.78
N HIS A 291 5.67 10.05 -11.31
CA HIS A 291 6.63 11.02 -10.82
C HIS A 291 7.66 11.31 -11.91
N GLU A 292 7.67 12.54 -12.43
CA GLU A 292 8.58 12.95 -13.51
C GLU A 292 9.86 13.57 -12.94
N LEU A 293 11.00 13.18 -13.52
CA LEU A 293 12.32 13.66 -13.16
C LEU A 293 13.06 14.10 -14.42
N GLU A 294 13.72 15.24 -14.33
CA GLU A 294 14.72 15.63 -15.32
C GLU A 294 16.01 14.85 -15.07
N VAL A 295 16.56 14.24 -16.12
CA VAL A 295 17.79 13.46 -16.06
C VAL A 295 18.81 13.93 -17.09
N THR A 296 20.08 13.81 -16.76
CA THR A 296 21.16 13.98 -17.74
C THR A 296 21.44 12.65 -18.43
N LEU A 297 21.63 12.69 -19.75
CA LEU A 297 22.07 11.53 -20.52
C LEU A 297 23.59 11.55 -20.69
N GLY A 298 24.22 10.40 -20.50
CA GLY A 298 25.63 10.18 -20.83
C GLY A 298 25.84 10.00 -22.34
N ASN A 299 27.10 9.80 -22.74
CA ASN A 299 27.49 9.67 -24.15
C ASN A 299 26.77 8.54 -24.89
N ASP A 300 26.38 7.46 -24.18
CA ASP A 300 25.70 6.29 -24.75
C ASP A 300 24.16 6.36 -24.64
N ALA A 301 23.60 7.55 -24.43
CA ALA A 301 22.17 7.77 -24.12
C ALA A 301 21.67 7.08 -22.82
N MET A 302 22.59 6.59 -21.98
CA MET A 302 22.31 6.08 -20.65
C MET A 302 21.90 7.22 -19.71
N CYS A 303 20.85 7.03 -18.92
CA CYS A 303 20.52 7.95 -17.83
C CYS A 303 21.63 7.92 -16.77
N VAL A 304 22.24 9.08 -16.51
CA VAL A 304 23.26 9.25 -15.47
C VAL A 304 22.61 9.13 -14.09
N SER A 305 23.41 8.84 -13.06
CA SER A 305 22.98 8.79 -11.67
C SER A 305 22.19 10.05 -11.25
N LEU A 306 21.08 9.84 -10.55
CA LEU A 306 20.25 10.87 -9.96
C LEU A 306 21.00 11.62 -8.85
N SER A 307 20.67 12.90 -8.65
CA SER A 307 21.19 13.64 -7.50
C SER A 307 20.58 13.12 -6.20
N GLN A 308 21.21 13.46 -5.07
CA GLN A 308 20.68 13.11 -3.74
C GLN A 308 19.30 13.74 -3.50
N GLU A 309 19.05 14.92 -4.07
CA GLU A 309 17.77 15.62 -3.98
C GLU A 309 16.68 14.88 -4.79
N ASP A 310 16.99 14.46 -6.02
CA ASP A 310 16.04 13.68 -6.83
C ASP A 310 15.68 12.35 -6.16
N LEU A 311 16.67 11.67 -5.55
CA LEU A 311 16.44 10.43 -4.79
C LEU A 311 15.52 10.67 -3.58
N ASN A 312 15.66 11.80 -2.89
CA ASN A 312 14.76 12.19 -1.79
C ASN A 312 13.33 12.41 -2.30
N GLN A 313 13.17 13.13 -3.41
CA GLN A 313 11.86 13.40 -4.01
C GLN A 313 11.16 12.12 -4.48
N VAL A 314 11.91 11.21 -5.12
CA VAL A 314 11.42 9.88 -5.51
C VAL A 314 10.93 9.11 -4.31
N LEU A 315 11.71 9.09 -3.21
CA LEU A 315 11.33 8.36 -2.00
C LEU A 315 10.05 8.94 -1.38
N VAL A 316 9.92 10.27 -1.34
CA VAL A 316 8.70 10.94 -0.89
C VAL A 316 7.50 10.53 -1.75
N ALA A 317 7.64 10.52 -3.07
CA ALA A 317 6.56 10.17 -3.99
C ALA A 317 6.15 8.69 -3.86
N ILE A 318 7.12 7.79 -3.68
CA ILE A 318 6.89 6.37 -3.37
C ILE A 318 6.11 6.23 -2.06
N GLU A 319 6.52 6.94 -1.00
CA GLU A 319 5.85 6.90 0.31
C GLU A 319 4.40 7.38 0.25
N GLN A 320 4.14 8.47 -0.49
CA GLN A 320 2.79 8.98 -0.73
C GLN A 320 1.93 7.94 -1.46
N ARG A 321 2.48 7.31 -2.50
CA ARG A 321 1.75 6.27 -3.24
C ARG A 321 1.45 5.05 -2.37
N LEU A 322 2.40 4.62 -1.54
CA LEU A 322 2.19 3.50 -0.61
C LEU A 322 1.09 3.80 0.40
N LEU A 323 1.07 5.02 0.96
CA LEU A 323 -0.01 5.44 1.86
C LEU A 323 -1.38 5.32 1.20
N GLN A 324 -1.49 5.78 -0.05
CA GLN A 324 -2.74 5.67 -0.80
C GLN A 324 -3.15 4.20 -1.00
N ILE A 325 -2.21 3.34 -1.41
CA ILE A 325 -2.44 1.90 -1.61
C ILE A 325 -2.95 1.25 -0.31
N VAL A 326 -2.27 1.53 0.81
CA VAL A 326 -2.66 1.00 2.13
C VAL A 326 -4.04 1.49 2.52
N ARG A 327 -4.29 2.79 2.37
CA ARG A 327 -5.59 3.39 2.70
C ARG A 327 -6.71 2.69 1.93
N ASN A 328 -6.54 2.50 0.63
CA ASN A 328 -7.56 1.89 -0.23
C ASN A 328 -7.76 0.40 0.08
N ARG A 329 -6.67 -0.37 0.23
CA ARG A 329 -6.72 -1.80 0.63
C ARG A 329 -7.38 -2.02 1.98
N MET A 330 -7.44 -0.98 2.82
CA MET A 330 -8.06 -1.08 4.14
C MET A 330 -9.48 -0.56 4.19
N LYS A 331 -9.70 0.63 3.64
CA LYS A 331 -11.00 1.30 3.66
C LYS A 331 -11.99 0.54 2.79
N LEU A 332 -11.63 0.18 1.57
CA LEU A 332 -12.60 -0.39 0.62
C LEU A 332 -13.18 -1.72 1.09
N PRO A 333 -12.37 -2.75 1.44
CA PRO A 333 -12.94 -4.03 1.85
C PRO A 333 -13.76 -3.95 3.14
N SER A 334 -13.36 -3.10 4.10
CA SER A 334 -14.09 -2.97 5.37
C SER A 334 -15.45 -2.33 5.15
N HIS A 335 -15.52 -1.22 4.42
CA HIS A 335 -16.77 -0.50 4.16
C HIS A 335 -17.68 -1.30 3.23
N ALA A 336 -17.11 -1.95 2.21
CA ALA A 336 -17.87 -2.84 1.35
C ALA A 336 -18.52 -3.97 2.15
N ARG A 337 -17.74 -4.67 2.99
CA ARG A 337 -18.24 -5.72 3.88
C ARG A 337 -19.42 -5.23 4.72
N GLU A 338 -19.28 -4.09 5.39
CA GLU A 338 -20.32 -3.53 6.24
C GLU A 338 -21.59 -3.17 5.45
N ALA A 339 -21.44 -2.62 4.24
CA ALA A 339 -22.55 -2.32 3.35
C ALA A 339 -23.30 -3.60 2.92
N PHE A 340 -22.57 -4.66 2.57
CA PHE A 340 -23.14 -5.96 2.22
C PHE A 340 -23.83 -6.64 3.40
N GLU A 341 -23.19 -6.71 4.55
CA GLU A 341 -23.74 -7.35 5.75
C GLU A 341 -25.02 -6.64 6.24
N ARG A 342 -25.10 -5.31 6.08
CA ARG A 342 -26.29 -4.50 6.43
C ARG A 342 -27.54 -4.90 5.65
N VAL A 343 -27.39 -5.39 4.41
CA VAL A 343 -28.49 -5.91 3.57
C VAL A 343 -28.50 -7.44 3.50
N HIS A 344 -27.89 -8.09 4.49
CA HIS A 344 -27.88 -9.54 4.72
C HIS A 344 -27.20 -10.38 3.63
N PHE A 345 -26.24 -9.81 2.92
CA PHE A 345 -25.32 -10.58 2.09
C PHE A 345 -24.15 -11.12 2.92
N SER A 346 -23.62 -12.27 2.53
CA SER A 346 -22.34 -12.78 3.04
C SER A 346 -21.17 -11.96 2.50
N TRP A 347 -20.01 -12.03 3.14
CA TRP A 347 -18.76 -11.46 2.61
C TRP A 347 -17.63 -12.45 2.85
N SER A 348 -16.96 -12.88 1.78
CA SER A 348 -15.88 -13.86 1.82
C SER A 348 -14.73 -13.44 0.92
N THR A 349 -13.50 -13.64 1.38
CA THR A 349 -12.31 -13.34 0.58
C THR A 349 -12.03 -14.50 -0.38
N LEU A 350 -11.96 -14.20 -1.68
CA LEU A 350 -11.60 -15.16 -2.73
C LEU A 350 -10.10 -15.17 -2.99
N ASP A 351 -9.53 -13.98 -3.18
CA ASP A 351 -8.10 -13.77 -3.40
C ASP A 351 -7.68 -12.52 -2.64
N GLN A 352 -6.98 -12.72 -1.52
CA GLN A 352 -6.52 -11.62 -0.67
C GLN A 352 -5.46 -10.76 -1.36
N HIS A 353 -4.60 -11.36 -2.20
CA HIS A 353 -3.52 -10.62 -2.87
C HIS A 353 -4.09 -9.69 -3.95
N ARG A 354 -5.10 -10.17 -4.70
CA ARG A 354 -5.79 -9.39 -5.75
C ARG A 354 -6.97 -8.56 -5.24
N GLN A 355 -7.23 -8.58 -3.93
CA GLN A 355 -8.37 -7.90 -3.30
C GLN A 355 -9.72 -8.28 -3.94
N MET A 356 -9.93 -9.59 -4.11
CA MET A 356 -11.15 -10.17 -4.68
C MET A 356 -12.02 -10.80 -3.60
N TYR A 357 -13.31 -10.50 -3.66
CA TYR A 357 -14.28 -10.92 -2.67
C TYR A 357 -15.54 -11.47 -3.33
N GLU A 358 -16.18 -12.42 -2.67
CA GLU A 358 -17.48 -12.94 -3.04
C GLU A 358 -18.50 -12.61 -1.96
N SER A 359 -19.66 -12.17 -2.44
CA SER A 359 -20.83 -11.86 -1.63
C SER A 359 -22.04 -12.60 -2.15
N THR A 360 -22.81 -13.23 -1.26
CA THR A 360 -23.97 -14.01 -1.66
C THR A 360 -25.15 -13.85 -0.71
N ARG A 361 -26.36 -13.94 -1.26
CA ARG A 361 -27.60 -13.95 -0.47
C ARG A 361 -28.61 -14.90 -1.08
N LYS A 362 -29.22 -15.73 -0.24
CA LYS A 362 -30.33 -16.60 -0.67
C LYS A 362 -31.61 -15.77 -0.77
N GLU A 363 -32.21 -15.74 -1.94
CA GLU A 363 -33.49 -15.07 -2.15
C GLU A 363 -34.67 -16.01 -1.86
N SER A 364 -34.50 -17.29 -2.19
CA SER A 364 -35.46 -18.35 -1.89
C SER A 364 -34.74 -19.69 -1.71
N ARG A 365 -35.50 -20.78 -1.56
CA ARG A 365 -34.93 -22.14 -1.57
C ARG A 365 -34.25 -22.48 -2.91
N PHE A 366 -34.63 -21.82 -4.00
CA PHE A 366 -34.15 -22.13 -5.36
C PHE A 366 -33.32 -21.02 -6.01
N SER A 367 -33.29 -19.82 -5.44
CA SER A 367 -32.58 -18.65 -6.00
C SER A 367 -31.60 -18.03 -5.01
N GLN A 368 -30.45 -17.64 -5.53
CA GLN A 368 -29.37 -16.99 -4.80
C GLN A 368 -28.78 -15.90 -5.68
N THR A 369 -28.56 -14.73 -5.10
CA THR A 369 -27.80 -13.65 -5.73
C THR A 369 -26.34 -13.82 -5.35
N ARG A 370 -25.44 -13.82 -6.33
CA ARG A 370 -24.00 -13.89 -6.16
C ARG A 370 -23.34 -12.68 -6.82
N MET A 371 -22.48 -12.00 -6.08
CA MET A 371 -21.75 -10.82 -6.54
C MET A 371 -20.25 -11.06 -6.37
N LEU A 372 -19.50 -10.74 -7.41
CA LEU A 372 -18.04 -10.67 -7.38
C LEU A 372 -17.63 -9.22 -7.18
N ALA A 373 -16.80 -8.94 -6.19
CA ALA A 373 -16.31 -7.60 -5.90
C ALA A 373 -14.79 -7.55 -5.98
N HIS A 374 -14.26 -6.53 -6.67
CA HIS A 374 -12.85 -6.16 -6.63
C HIS A 374 -12.72 -4.84 -5.87
N CYS A 375 -11.98 -4.83 -4.77
CA CYS A 375 -11.62 -3.60 -4.06
C CYS A 375 -10.32 -3.05 -4.67
N SER A 376 -10.46 -2.19 -5.66
CA SER A 376 -9.33 -1.66 -6.42
C SER A 376 -8.54 -0.63 -5.63
N VAL A 377 -7.22 -0.71 -5.73
CA VAL A 377 -6.30 0.34 -5.25
C VAL A 377 -6.33 1.59 -6.13
N ASP A 378 -6.63 1.40 -7.42
CA ASP A 378 -6.70 2.47 -8.42
C ASP A 378 -8.14 2.79 -8.79
N GLY A 379 -8.39 4.04 -9.16
CA GLY A 379 -9.70 4.47 -9.66
C GLY A 379 -10.03 3.85 -11.03
N PRO A 380 -11.31 3.96 -11.46
CA PRO A 380 -11.75 3.40 -12.74
C PRO A 380 -11.17 4.13 -13.96
N THR A 381 -10.58 5.32 -13.77
CA THR A 381 -9.78 6.03 -14.80
C THR A 381 -8.63 5.17 -15.31
N PHE A 382 -8.10 4.25 -14.49
CA PHE A 382 -7.16 3.25 -14.95
C PHE A 382 -7.89 2.11 -15.68
N HIS A 383 -8.34 2.39 -16.92
CA HIS A 383 -9.16 1.50 -17.74
C HIS A 383 -8.62 0.07 -17.86
N ARG A 384 -7.29 -0.10 -17.85
CA ARG A 384 -6.65 -1.42 -17.95
C ARG A 384 -6.94 -2.31 -16.74
N SER A 385 -7.01 -1.76 -15.54
CA SER A 385 -7.39 -2.50 -14.33
C SER A 385 -8.85 -2.97 -14.42
N VAL A 386 -9.74 -2.10 -14.91
CA VAL A 386 -11.15 -2.47 -15.10
C VAL A 386 -11.30 -3.59 -16.14
N LYS A 387 -10.59 -3.51 -17.27
CA LYS A 387 -10.58 -4.59 -18.29
C LYS A 387 -9.99 -5.90 -17.76
N ALA A 388 -8.97 -5.82 -16.90
CA ALA A 388 -8.44 -7.00 -16.22
C ALA A 388 -9.49 -7.62 -15.29
N PHE A 389 -10.30 -6.82 -14.59
CA PHE A 389 -11.39 -7.32 -13.77
C PHE A 389 -12.58 -7.87 -14.60
N GLN A 390 -12.92 -7.25 -15.73
CA GLN A 390 -13.91 -7.78 -16.68
C GLN A 390 -13.58 -9.22 -17.10
N SER A 391 -12.31 -9.46 -17.45
CA SER A 391 -11.79 -10.76 -17.87
C SER A 391 -11.42 -11.70 -16.70
N TYR A 392 -11.49 -11.23 -15.45
CA TYR A 392 -11.16 -12.04 -14.29
C TYR A 392 -12.25 -13.09 -14.02
N HIS A 393 -11.78 -14.33 -13.84
CA HIS A 393 -12.58 -15.47 -13.42
C HIS A 393 -11.87 -16.14 -12.24
N PRO A 394 -12.54 -16.31 -11.08
CA PRO A 394 -11.97 -17.04 -9.96
C PRO A 394 -11.58 -18.46 -10.39
N ALA A 395 -10.41 -18.94 -9.96
CA ALA A 395 -10.03 -20.33 -10.16
C ALA A 395 -11.09 -21.24 -9.52
N ALA A 396 -11.51 -22.30 -10.22
CA ALA A 396 -12.36 -23.32 -9.63
C ALA A 396 -11.64 -23.89 -8.40
N ALA A 397 -12.33 -23.95 -7.25
CA ALA A 397 -11.76 -24.52 -6.02
C ALA A 397 -11.15 -25.91 -6.33
N PRO A 398 -9.99 -26.28 -5.75
CA PRO A 398 -9.43 -27.60 -5.95
C PRO A 398 -10.46 -28.64 -5.53
N ALA A 399 -10.83 -29.52 -6.45
CA ALA A 399 -11.81 -30.58 -6.27
C ALA A 399 -11.28 -31.64 -5.28
N GLY A 400 -11.30 -31.32 -3.99
CA GLY A 400 -11.19 -32.28 -2.91
C GLY A 400 -12.54 -32.91 -2.64
N GLY A 401 -12.93 -33.88 -3.47
CA GLY A 401 -14.17 -34.63 -3.28
C GLY A 401 -14.74 -35.17 -4.60
N SER A 402 -15.00 -36.46 -4.65
CA SER A 402 -15.45 -37.19 -5.83
C SER A 402 -16.76 -36.65 -6.44
N ALA A 403 -16.83 -36.76 -7.77
CA ALA A 403 -18.02 -36.80 -8.61
C ALA A 403 -18.79 -35.47 -8.84
N GLY A 404 -18.70 -34.98 -10.08
CA GLY A 404 -19.77 -34.20 -10.73
C GLY A 404 -20.00 -32.79 -10.19
N THR A 405 -18.97 -31.95 -10.11
CA THR A 405 -19.19 -30.52 -9.86
C THR A 405 -19.58 -29.83 -11.15
N ALA A 406 -20.86 -29.46 -11.28
CA ALA A 406 -21.34 -28.49 -12.25
C ALA A 406 -20.42 -27.25 -12.26
N PRO A 407 -20.24 -26.58 -13.41
CA PRO A 407 -19.43 -25.36 -13.48
C PRO A 407 -19.90 -24.37 -12.39
N PRO A 408 -18.97 -23.62 -11.74
CA PRO A 408 -19.35 -22.63 -10.74
C PRO A 408 -20.44 -21.73 -11.34
N ARG A 409 -21.57 -21.58 -10.65
CA ARG A 409 -22.68 -20.74 -11.12
C ARG A 409 -22.15 -19.36 -11.52
N ALA A 410 -22.64 -18.80 -12.61
CA ALA A 410 -22.25 -17.45 -13.02
C ALA A 410 -22.58 -16.42 -11.91
N TYR A 411 -21.77 -15.37 -11.81
CA TYR A 411 -22.09 -14.22 -10.96
C TYR A 411 -23.25 -13.44 -11.56
N ASN A 412 -24.14 -12.95 -10.72
CA ASN A 412 -25.22 -12.06 -11.13
C ASN A 412 -24.72 -10.63 -11.34
N PHE A 413 -23.67 -10.23 -10.63
CA PHE A 413 -23.05 -8.91 -10.71
C PHE A 413 -21.54 -9.00 -10.51
N LYS A 414 -20.81 -8.12 -11.19
CA LYS A 414 -19.40 -7.81 -10.94
C LYS A 414 -19.32 -6.35 -10.50
N LEU A 415 -18.64 -6.06 -9.38
CA LEU A 415 -18.53 -4.72 -8.84
C LEU A 415 -17.05 -4.33 -8.77
N PHE A 416 -16.66 -3.32 -9.53
CA PHE A 416 -15.36 -2.68 -9.42
C PHE A 416 -15.49 -1.54 -8.41
N LEU A 417 -14.97 -1.75 -7.20
CA LEU A 417 -15.10 -0.83 -6.08
C LEU A 417 -13.87 0.07 -5.99
N TYR A 418 -14.10 1.37 -5.87
CA TYR A 418 -13.05 2.39 -5.75
C TYR A 418 -13.41 3.45 -4.69
N ASP A 419 -12.39 4.20 -4.21
CA ASP A 419 -12.54 5.06 -3.02
C ASP A 419 -12.96 6.50 -3.31
N GLU A 420 -12.39 7.09 -4.36
CA GLU A 420 -12.62 8.50 -4.70
C GLU A 420 -13.73 8.61 -5.73
N PRO A 421 -14.80 9.40 -5.48
CA PRO A 421 -15.86 9.61 -6.44
C PRO A 421 -15.28 10.25 -7.70
N VAL A 422 -15.64 9.70 -8.86
CA VAL A 422 -15.24 10.26 -10.15
C VAL A 422 -16.37 11.18 -10.60
N PRO A 423 -16.10 12.47 -10.86
CA PRO A 423 -17.16 13.43 -11.19
C PRO A 423 -17.72 13.16 -12.59
N GLU A 424 -19.03 13.29 -12.74
CA GLU A 424 -19.66 13.30 -14.07
C GLU A 424 -19.20 14.52 -14.89
N PRO A 425 -18.99 14.38 -16.22
CA PRO A 425 -19.33 13.23 -17.08
C PRO A 425 -18.20 12.20 -17.22
N ASN A 426 -17.13 12.27 -16.43
CA ASN A 426 -15.97 11.39 -16.63
C ASN A 426 -16.34 9.92 -16.44
N LEU A 427 -17.31 9.58 -15.58
CA LEU A 427 -17.78 8.20 -15.41
C LEU A 427 -18.53 7.70 -16.64
N GLU A 428 -19.42 8.50 -17.23
CA GLU A 428 -20.08 8.19 -18.49
C GLU A 428 -19.06 7.96 -19.62
N GLU A 429 -18.07 8.86 -19.77
CA GLU A 429 -17.00 8.71 -20.77
C GLU A 429 -16.15 7.44 -20.55
N ILE A 430 -15.84 7.12 -19.28
CA ILE A 430 -15.13 5.89 -18.91
C ILE A 430 -16.00 4.67 -19.29
N ALA A 431 -17.30 4.70 -18.99
CA ALA A 431 -18.22 3.60 -19.28
C ALA A 431 -18.33 3.33 -20.79
N GLU A 432 -18.44 4.38 -21.60
CA GLU A 432 -18.42 4.28 -23.07
C GLU A 432 -17.09 3.73 -23.59
N HIS A 433 -15.96 4.24 -23.09
CA HIS A 433 -14.64 3.77 -23.49
C HIS A 433 -14.39 2.30 -23.15
N LEU A 434 -14.95 1.85 -22.02
CA LEU A 434 -14.89 0.47 -21.54
C LEU A 434 -15.96 -0.43 -22.14
N ARG A 435 -16.90 0.11 -22.93
CA ARG A 435 -18.06 -0.60 -23.50
C ARG A 435 -18.85 -1.36 -22.44
N LEU A 436 -19.16 -0.68 -21.33
CA LEU A 436 -19.93 -1.30 -20.24
C LEU A 436 -21.38 -1.62 -20.64
N ASP A 437 -21.88 -1.03 -21.71
CA ASP A 437 -23.14 -1.40 -22.35
C ASP A 437 -23.13 -2.84 -22.89
N GLU A 438 -21.97 -3.35 -23.30
CA GLU A 438 -21.77 -4.74 -23.74
C GLU A 438 -21.60 -5.72 -22.56
N ASP A 439 -21.36 -5.24 -21.32
CA ASP A 439 -21.23 -6.04 -20.09
C ASP A 439 -22.18 -5.55 -18.99
N PRO A 440 -23.48 -5.91 -19.04
CA PRO A 440 -24.49 -5.42 -18.10
C PRO A 440 -24.29 -5.92 -16.66
N LEU A 441 -23.36 -6.87 -16.45
CA LEU A 441 -23.06 -7.42 -15.13
C LEU A 441 -22.05 -6.57 -14.37
N LEU A 442 -21.15 -5.87 -15.08
CA LEU A 442 -20.12 -5.04 -14.46
C LEU A 442 -20.66 -3.66 -14.10
N ARG A 443 -20.41 -3.25 -12.86
CA ARG A 443 -20.65 -1.88 -12.38
C ARG A 443 -19.38 -1.31 -11.79
N LEU A 444 -19.10 -0.05 -12.13
CA LEU A 444 -18.13 0.79 -11.44
C LEU A 444 -18.89 1.45 -10.30
N VAL A 445 -18.43 1.30 -9.06
CA VAL A 445 -19.19 1.76 -7.91
C VAL A 445 -18.26 2.30 -6.84
N ASP A 446 -18.46 3.55 -6.42
CA ASP A 446 -17.81 4.06 -5.21
C ASP A 446 -18.52 3.57 -3.93
N LEU A 447 -17.98 3.86 -2.74
CA LEU A 447 -18.58 3.40 -1.49
C LEU A 447 -19.98 3.99 -1.18
N THR A 448 -20.25 5.20 -1.64
CA THR A 448 -21.54 5.88 -1.47
C THR A 448 -22.58 5.21 -2.37
N GLU A 449 -22.26 5.06 -3.64
CA GLU A 449 -23.08 4.41 -4.65
C GLU A 449 -23.31 2.93 -4.32
N LEU A 450 -22.31 2.26 -3.72
CA LEU A 450 -22.43 0.87 -3.31
C LEU A 450 -23.56 0.71 -2.28
N THR A 451 -23.61 1.61 -1.31
CA THR A 451 -24.67 1.59 -0.29
C THR A 451 -26.04 1.79 -0.95
N LEU A 452 -26.17 2.76 -1.86
CA LEU A 452 -27.43 3.00 -2.59
C LEU A 452 -27.84 1.80 -3.45
N HIS A 453 -26.90 1.21 -4.19
CA HIS A 453 -27.12 0.03 -5.02
C HIS A 453 -27.60 -1.15 -4.18
N LEU A 454 -26.95 -1.42 -3.05
CA LEU A 454 -27.30 -2.53 -2.17
C LEU A 454 -28.63 -2.33 -1.45
N GLU A 455 -29.04 -1.10 -1.15
CA GLU A 455 -30.36 -0.80 -0.57
C GLU A 455 -31.51 -1.20 -1.50
N THR A 456 -31.32 -1.24 -2.83
CA THR A 456 -32.34 -1.77 -3.76
C THR A 456 -32.67 -3.24 -3.52
N PHE A 457 -31.78 -3.97 -2.84
CA PHE A 457 -31.97 -5.36 -2.45
C PHE A 457 -32.59 -5.50 -1.05
N ARG A 458 -32.79 -4.42 -0.30
CA ARG A 458 -33.43 -4.46 1.03
C ARG A 458 -34.91 -4.81 0.86
N ARG A 459 -35.36 -5.89 1.50
CA ARG A 459 -36.80 -6.20 1.56
C ARG A 459 -37.49 -5.16 2.45
N PRO A 460 -38.71 -4.71 2.10
CA PRO A 460 -39.52 -3.96 3.06
C PRO A 460 -39.67 -4.83 4.32
N GLN A 461 -39.40 -4.24 5.49
CA GLN A 461 -39.73 -4.90 6.76
C GLN A 461 -41.23 -5.22 6.71
N ALA A 462 -41.57 -6.50 6.84
CA ALA A 462 -42.95 -6.90 7.06
C ALA A 462 -43.41 -6.17 8.34
N ALA A 463 -44.41 -5.31 8.19
CA ALA A 463 -45.03 -4.55 9.27
C ALA A 463 -45.73 -5.48 10.26
#